data_AF-A0A2J8T264-F1
#
_entry.id   AF-A0A2J8T264-F1
#
_cell.length_a   1.000
_cell.length_b   1.000
_cell.length_c   1.000
_cell.angle_alpha   90.00
_cell.angle_beta   90.00
_cell.angle_gamma   90.00
#
_symmetry.space_group_name_H-M   'P 1'
#
loop_
_entity.id
_entity.type
_entity.pdbx_description
1 polymer ?
#
loop_
_entity_poly.entity_id
_entity_poly.type
_entity_poly.pdbx_seq_one_letter_code
_entity_poly.pdbx_strand_id
1 'polypeptide(L)'
;MVKLSMRVCVCRPGGEEEWVDSSELVPGDCLLLPQEGGLMPCDAALVAGECMVNESSLTGESIPVLKTALPEGLGPYCAETHRRHTLFCGTLILQARACVGPHVLAVVTRTALLGTIYSIFILYRNRVPLNEIVIRALDLVTVVVPPALPAAMTVCTLYAQSRLRRQGIFCIHPLRINLGGKLQLVCFDKVGPQVGLAQGSGTATGAPARPPHPRYSLSSTHRMTGPV
;
A
#
# COMPACT_ATOMS: atom_id res chain seq x y z
N MET A 1 3.71 16.57 17.81
CA MET A 1 2.87 15.49 17.27
C MET A 1 2.21 16.04 16.01
N VAL A 2 2.61 15.59 14.82
CA VAL A 2 2.11 16.16 13.56
C VAL A 2 0.66 15.71 13.40
N LYS A 3 -0.29 16.64 13.53
CA LYS A 3 -1.70 16.41 13.22
C LYS A 3 -1.80 16.36 11.69
N LEU A 4 -1.85 15.16 11.11
CA LEU A 4 -2.19 14.97 9.70
C LEU A 4 -3.69 15.18 9.55
N SER A 5 -4.11 16.45 9.61
CA SER A 5 -5.48 16.87 9.38
C SER A 5 -5.69 17.02 7.87
N MET A 6 -6.45 16.12 7.26
CA MET A 6 -6.84 16.20 5.85
C MET A 6 -8.32 16.56 5.77
N ARG A 7 -8.68 17.39 4.78
CA ARG A 7 -10.08 17.70 4.49
C ARG A 7 -10.70 16.58 3.67
N VAL A 8 -11.88 16.15 4.07
CA VAL A 8 -12.62 15.04 3.47
C VAL A 8 -14.03 15.53 3.14
N CYS A 9 -14.56 15.11 2.00
CA CYS A 9 -15.93 15.46 1.62
C CYS A 9 -16.90 14.45 2.22
N VAL A 10 -17.85 14.93 3.02
CA VAL A 10 -18.90 14.15 3.67
C VAL A 10 -20.25 14.52 3.06
N CYS A 11 -21.06 13.52 2.74
CA CYS A 11 -22.43 13.67 2.29
C CYS A 11 -23.37 13.58 3.49
N ARG A 12 -24.13 14.65 3.75
CA ARG A 12 -25.15 14.68 4.80
C ARG A 12 -26.43 13.96 4.32
N PRO A 13 -27.33 13.55 5.24
CA PRO A 13 -28.57 12.85 4.87
C PRO A 13 -29.49 13.61 3.89
N GLY A 14 -29.32 14.94 3.78
CA GLY A 14 -30.02 15.79 2.81
C GLY A 14 -29.39 15.83 1.41
N GLY A 15 -28.29 15.11 1.16
CA GLY A 15 -27.55 15.14 -0.10
C GLY A 15 -26.59 16.33 -0.26
N GLU A 16 -26.42 17.14 0.80
CA GLU A 16 -25.47 18.25 0.80
C GLU A 16 -24.05 17.74 1.06
N GLU A 17 -23.10 18.26 0.25
CA GLU A 17 -21.67 17.98 0.37
C GLU A 17 -21.01 18.99 1.32
N GLU A 18 -20.34 18.48 2.35
CA GLU A 18 -19.63 19.29 3.34
C GLU A 18 -18.18 18.85 3.46
N TRP A 19 -17.25 19.81 3.41
CA TRP A 19 -15.83 19.54 3.64
C TRP A 19 -15.52 19.60 5.13
N VAL A 20 -15.29 18.43 5.73
CA VAL A 20 -15.03 18.26 7.16
C VAL A 20 -13.58 17.84 7.37
N ASP A 21 -13.02 18.18 8.53
CA ASP A 21 -11.70 17.68 8.88
C ASP A 21 -11.73 16.19 9.24
N SER A 22 -10.71 15.44 8.83
CA SER A 22 -10.55 14.03 9.19
C SER A 22 -10.64 13.73 10.69
N SER A 23 -10.36 14.71 11.57
CA SER A 23 -10.46 14.56 13.02
C SER A 23 -11.88 14.67 13.58
N GLU A 24 -12.85 15.14 12.79
CA GLU A 24 -14.26 15.28 13.18
C GLU A 24 -15.12 14.13 12.64
N LEU A 25 -14.55 13.23 11.84
CA LEU A 25 -15.26 12.09 11.27
C LEU A 25 -15.72 11.11 12.35
N VAL A 26 -16.99 10.74 12.28
CA VAL A 26 -17.62 9.74 13.17
C VAL A 26 -18.09 8.52 12.39
N PRO A 27 -18.13 7.33 13.02
CA PRO A 27 -18.73 6.15 12.39
C PRO A 27 -20.17 6.43 11.96
N GLY A 28 -20.49 6.07 10.71
CA GLY A 28 -21.77 6.37 10.07
C GLY A 28 -21.74 7.56 9.11
N ASP A 29 -20.69 8.38 9.11
CA ASP A 29 -20.54 9.44 8.11
C ASP A 29 -20.36 8.85 6.71
N CYS A 30 -21.05 9.43 5.72
CA CYS A 30 -20.95 9.04 4.32
C CYS A 30 -19.87 9.88 3.63
N LEU A 31 -18.76 9.26 3.25
CA LEU A 31 -17.67 9.90 2.52
C LEU A 31 -17.90 9.84 1.02
N LEU A 32 -17.63 10.97 0.36
CA LEU A 32 -17.57 11.09 -1.09
C LEU A 32 -16.13 10.86 -1.54
N LEU A 33 -15.90 9.74 -2.24
CA LEU A 33 -14.55 9.40 -2.70
C LEU A 33 -14.20 10.20 -3.97
N PRO A 34 -13.04 10.87 -4.00
CA PRO A 34 -12.60 11.62 -5.18
C PRO A 34 -12.29 10.67 -6.34
N GLN A 35 -12.80 10.97 -7.53
CA GLN A 35 -12.57 10.16 -8.72
C GLN A 35 -11.11 10.18 -9.19
N GLU A 36 -10.40 11.29 -8.95
CA GLU A 36 -8.99 11.49 -9.29
C GLU A 36 -8.00 10.84 -8.30
N GLY A 37 -8.53 10.10 -7.31
CA GLY A 37 -7.73 9.45 -6.28
C GLY A 37 -7.42 10.33 -5.08
N GLY A 38 -6.84 9.72 -4.06
CA GLY A 38 -6.60 10.38 -2.78
C GLY A 38 -6.21 9.40 -1.67
N LEU A 39 -5.69 9.91 -0.56
CA LEU A 39 -5.39 9.09 0.60
C LEU A 39 -6.66 8.85 1.41
N MET A 40 -6.89 7.61 1.82
CA MET A 40 -8.01 7.28 2.69
C MET A 40 -7.69 7.65 4.16
N PRO A 41 -8.46 8.54 4.81
CA PRO A 41 -8.17 9.06 6.15
C PRO A 41 -8.65 8.15 7.29
N CYS A 42 -9.61 7.25 7.02
CA CYS A 42 -10.21 6.38 8.02
C CYS A 42 -10.67 5.06 7.39
N ASP A 43 -11.08 4.08 8.21
CA ASP A 43 -11.66 2.85 7.70
C ASP A 43 -13.12 3.07 7.28
N ALA A 44 -13.45 2.71 6.04
CA ALA A 44 -14.79 2.87 5.49
C ALA A 44 -15.22 1.66 4.65
N ALA A 45 -16.51 1.33 4.67
CA ALA A 45 -17.10 0.34 3.77
C ALA A 45 -17.63 1.05 2.52
N LEU A 46 -17.30 0.53 1.36
CA LEU A 46 -17.81 1.02 0.09
C LEU A 46 -19.28 0.60 -0.05
N VAL A 47 -20.17 1.58 -0.19
CA VAL A 47 -21.62 1.35 -0.29
C VAL A 47 -22.12 1.55 -1.71
N ALA A 48 -21.51 2.46 -2.46
CA ALA A 48 -21.83 2.67 -3.87
C ALA A 48 -20.57 2.90 -4.72
N GLY A 49 -20.50 2.23 -5.86
CA GLY A 49 -19.39 2.32 -6.81
C GLY A 49 -18.33 1.24 -6.64
N GLU A 50 -17.23 1.45 -7.34
CA GLU A 50 -16.02 0.63 -7.29
C GLU A 50 -14.81 1.55 -7.16
N CYS A 51 -13.75 1.07 -6.51
CA CYS A 51 -12.51 1.82 -6.45
C CYS A 51 -11.29 0.91 -6.48
N MET A 52 -10.25 1.38 -7.17
CA MET A 52 -8.95 0.74 -7.23
C MET A 52 -8.05 1.37 -6.18
N VAL A 53 -7.54 0.55 -5.25
CA VAL A 53 -6.72 1.01 -4.13
C VAL A 53 -5.36 0.34 -4.11
N ASN A 54 -4.37 1.08 -3.64
CA ASN A 54 -3.06 0.57 -3.32
C ASN A 54 -2.99 0.28 -1.81
N GLU A 55 -2.90 -1.00 -1.48
CA GLU A 55 -2.76 -1.49 -0.10
C GLU A 55 -1.31 -1.80 0.30
N SER A 56 -0.30 -1.38 -0.47
CA SER A 56 1.12 -1.66 -0.17
C SER A 56 1.55 -1.21 1.23
N SER A 57 0.95 -0.13 1.76
CA SER A 57 1.18 0.33 3.13
C SER A 57 0.72 -0.67 4.20
N LEU A 58 -0.29 -1.51 3.90
CA LEU A 58 -0.86 -2.49 4.82
C LEU A 58 -0.36 -3.92 4.55
N THR A 59 -0.28 -4.33 3.28
CA THR A 59 0.07 -5.72 2.90
C THR A 59 1.51 -5.87 2.40
N GLY A 60 2.17 -4.77 2.02
CA GLY A 60 3.47 -4.82 1.36
C GLY A 60 3.42 -5.23 -0.11
N GLU A 61 2.24 -5.49 -0.67
CA GLU A 61 2.06 -5.85 -2.07
C GLU A 61 1.89 -4.59 -2.94
N SER A 62 2.62 -4.48 -4.04
CA SER A 62 2.58 -3.31 -4.94
C SER A 62 1.48 -3.37 -6.00
N ILE A 63 0.68 -4.45 -6.02
CA ILE A 63 -0.36 -4.66 -7.02
C ILE A 63 -1.64 -3.98 -6.53
N PRO A 64 -2.26 -3.10 -7.34
CA PRO A 64 -3.51 -2.47 -6.95
C PRO A 64 -4.65 -3.48 -6.86
N VAL A 65 -5.50 -3.31 -5.86
CA VAL A 65 -6.64 -4.19 -5.58
C VAL A 65 -7.94 -3.45 -5.88
N LEU A 66 -8.86 -4.11 -6.60
CA LEU A 66 -10.20 -3.60 -6.85
C LEU A 66 -11.13 -3.87 -5.66
N LYS A 67 -11.85 -2.83 -5.24
CA LYS A 67 -12.88 -2.88 -4.21
C LYS A 67 -14.23 -2.60 -4.83
N THR A 68 -15.23 -3.38 -4.43
CA THR A 68 -16.60 -3.27 -4.93
C THR A 68 -17.55 -2.88 -3.81
N ALA A 69 -18.67 -2.25 -4.16
CA ALA A 69 -19.71 -1.91 -3.21
C ALA A 69 -20.24 -3.14 -2.46
N LEU A 70 -20.63 -2.94 -1.20
CA LEU A 70 -21.28 -3.95 -0.38
C LEU A 70 -22.65 -4.29 -1.00
N PRO A 71 -22.95 -5.57 -1.28
CA PRO A 71 -24.24 -5.94 -1.86
C PRO A 71 -25.37 -5.79 -0.82
N GLU A 72 -26.54 -5.34 -1.28
CA GLU A 72 -27.73 -5.20 -0.46
C GLU A 72 -28.23 -6.59 -0.02
N GLY A 73 -28.53 -6.76 1.27
CA GLY A 73 -29.06 -8.01 1.83
C GLY A 73 -28.03 -8.96 2.44
N LEU A 74 -26.76 -8.56 2.54
CA LEU A 74 -25.79 -9.29 3.36
C LEU A 74 -26.12 -9.10 4.85
N GLY A 75 -25.84 -10.13 5.67
CA GLY A 75 -26.01 -10.07 7.13
C GLY A 75 -25.17 -8.98 7.81
N PRO A 76 -25.01 -9.01 9.16
CA PRO A 76 -24.29 -7.95 9.87
C PRO A 76 -22.89 -7.71 9.26
N TYR A 77 -22.59 -6.45 8.93
CA TYR A 77 -21.31 -6.08 8.34
C TYR A 77 -20.14 -6.46 9.28
N CYS A 78 -19.24 -7.30 8.78
CA CYS A 78 -18.00 -7.65 9.46
C CYS A 78 -16.81 -7.25 8.58
N ALA A 79 -15.93 -6.37 9.08
CA ALA A 79 -14.77 -5.88 8.33
C ALA A 79 -13.78 -6.99 7.94
N GLU A 80 -13.69 -8.05 8.75
CA GLU A 80 -12.83 -9.21 8.50
C GLU A 80 -13.38 -10.06 7.35
N THR A 81 -14.68 -10.33 7.36
CA THR A 81 -15.36 -11.13 6.32
C THR A 81 -15.55 -10.33 5.02
N HIS A 82 -15.75 -9.00 5.11
CA HIS A 82 -16.04 -8.11 3.98
C HIS A 82 -14.86 -7.25 3.58
N ARG A 83 -13.64 -7.79 3.67
CA ARG A 83 -12.40 -7.08 3.30
C ARG A 83 -12.40 -6.56 1.86
N ARG A 84 -13.08 -7.23 0.93
CA ARG A 84 -13.22 -6.80 -0.49
C ARG A 84 -14.05 -5.53 -0.68
N HIS A 85 -14.86 -5.17 0.32
CA HIS A 85 -15.74 -4.01 0.31
C HIS A 85 -15.25 -2.92 1.27
N THR A 86 -14.10 -3.12 1.92
CA THR A 86 -13.58 -2.23 2.96
C THR A 86 -12.33 -1.53 2.47
N LEU A 87 -12.31 -0.21 2.65
CA LEU A 87 -11.19 0.71 2.44
C LEU A 87 -10.56 0.98 3.80
N PHE A 88 -9.24 0.84 3.87
CA PHE A 88 -8.50 0.99 5.10
C PHE A 88 -7.80 2.34 5.17
N CYS A 89 -7.71 2.90 6.37
CA CYS A 89 -6.94 4.10 6.64
C CYS A 89 -5.49 3.95 6.14
N GLY A 90 -4.99 4.98 5.47
CA GLY A 90 -3.65 5.01 4.89
C GLY A 90 -3.51 4.28 3.54
N THR A 91 -4.57 3.67 3.01
CA THR A 91 -4.57 3.19 1.62
C THR A 91 -4.68 4.37 0.65
N LEU A 92 -4.04 4.24 -0.51
CA LEU A 92 -4.12 5.24 -1.57
C LEU A 92 -5.17 4.80 -2.58
N ILE A 93 -6.23 5.58 -2.72
CA ILE A 93 -7.22 5.44 -3.79
C ILE A 93 -6.56 5.94 -5.07
N LEU A 94 -6.41 5.05 -6.05
CA LEU A 94 -5.86 5.39 -7.35
C LEU A 94 -6.94 5.91 -8.29
N GLN A 95 -8.12 5.30 -8.22
CA GLN A 95 -9.26 5.68 -9.04
C GLN A 95 -10.55 5.20 -8.37
N ALA A 96 -11.58 6.03 -8.42
CA ALA A 96 -12.92 5.67 -7.97
C ALA A 96 -13.91 5.86 -9.13
N ARG A 97 -14.84 4.91 -9.30
CA ARG A 97 -15.83 4.92 -10.37
C ARG A 97 -17.22 4.66 -9.80
N ALA A 98 -18.16 5.54 -10.15
CA ALA A 98 -19.54 5.36 -9.74
C ALA A 98 -20.22 4.32 -10.64
N CYS A 99 -20.82 3.29 -10.04
CA CYS A 99 -21.58 2.27 -10.76
C CYS A 99 -23.07 2.64 -10.85
N VAL A 100 -23.60 3.29 -9.81
CA VAL A 100 -24.99 3.71 -9.68
C VAL A 100 -24.99 5.14 -9.13
N GLY A 101 -25.26 6.12 -10.00
CA GLY A 101 -25.28 7.55 -9.66
C GLY A 101 -24.01 8.33 -10.03
N PRO A 102 -23.94 9.64 -9.70
CA PRO A 102 -22.80 10.49 -10.04
C PRO A 102 -21.60 10.35 -9.09
N HIS A 103 -21.79 9.80 -7.89
CA HIS A 103 -20.77 9.78 -6.84
C HIS A 103 -20.45 8.37 -6.33
N VAL A 104 -19.24 8.20 -5.82
CA VAL A 104 -18.78 7.00 -5.12
C VAL A 104 -18.89 7.25 -3.62
N LEU A 105 -19.63 6.40 -2.93
CA LEU A 105 -19.97 6.58 -1.52
C LEU A 105 -19.37 5.47 -0.66
N ALA A 106 -18.70 5.86 0.41
CA ALA A 106 -18.21 4.93 1.43
C ALA A 106 -18.67 5.40 2.81
N VAL A 107 -19.11 4.50 3.67
CA VAL A 107 -19.56 4.81 5.03
C VAL A 107 -18.45 4.50 6.02
N VAL A 108 -18.13 5.43 6.90
CA VAL A 108 -17.13 5.23 7.96
C VAL A 108 -17.60 4.12 8.89
N THR A 109 -16.82 3.04 9.01
CA THR A 109 -17.22 1.85 9.78
C THR A 109 -16.60 1.82 11.17
N ARG A 110 -15.32 2.15 11.29
CA ARG A 110 -14.60 2.19 12.56
C ARG A 110 -13.70 3.41 12.64
N THR A 111 -13.93 4.22 13.66
CA THR A 111 -12.82 4.87 14.37
C THR A 111 -12.29 3.83 15.34
N ALA A 112 -11.00 3.47 15.24
CA ALA A 112 -10.39 2.27 15.82
C ALA A 112 -10.62 2.06 17.34
N LEU A 113 -11.06 3.08 18.08
CA LEU A 113 -11.32 3.04 19.52
C LEU A 113 -12.77 2.66 19.89
N LEU A 114 -13.78 3.09 19.11
CA LEU A 114 -15.17 2.78 19.42
C LEU A 114 -15.53 1.33 19.08
N GLY A 115 -14.98 0.80 17.98
CA GLY A 115 -15.19 -0.59 17.57
C GLY A 115 -14.57 -1.61 18.52
N THR A 116 -13.43 -1.28 19.13
CA THR A 116 -12.78 -2.13 20.15
C THR A 116 -13.57 -2.11 21.45
N ILE A 117 -14.03 -0.94 21.91
CA ILE A 117 -14.89 -0.82 23.10
C ILE A 117 -16.23 -1.55 22.90
N TYR A 118 -16.88 -1.43 21.74
CA TYR A 118 -18.13 -2.14 21.44
C TYR A 118 -17.94 -3.67 21.34
N SER A 119 -16.83 -4.13 20.75
CA SER A 119 -16.49 -5.55 20.70
C SER A 119 -16.22 -6.12 22.10
N ILE A 120 -15.48 -5.38 22.95
CA ILE A 120 -15.26 -5.72 24.35
C ILE A 120 -16.58 -5.76 25.12
N PHE A 121 -17.49 -4.81 24.88
CA PHE A 121 -18.81 -4.77 25.51
C PHE A 121 -19.70 -5.96 25.11
N ILE A 122 -19.67 -6.38 23.84
CA ILE A 122 -20.43 -7.56 23.36
C ILE A 122 -19.84 -8.87 23.88
N LEU A 123 -18.50 -8.96 24.01
CA LEU A 123 -17.79 -10.09 24.61
C LEU A 123 -18.13 -10.22 26.11
N TYR A 124 -18.25 -9.08 26.80
CA TYR A 124 -18.66 -9.03 28.21
C TYR A 124 -20.13 -9.40 28.40
N ARG A 125 -21.01 -8.99 27.47
CA ARG A 125 -22.45 -9.28 27.52
C ARG A 125 -22.79 -10.73 27.12
N ASN A 126 -22.00 -11.36 26.25
CA ASN A 126 -22.29 -12.71 25.73
C ASN A 126 -21.71 -13.88 26.56
N ARG A 127 -21.08 -13.64 27.73
CA ARG A 127 -20.57 -14.70 28.65
C ARG A 127 -19.80 -15.82 27.91
N VAL A 128 -19.02 -15.45 26.89
CA VAL A 128 -18.26 -16.40 26.08
C VAL A 128 -17.14 -16.99 26.93
N PRO A 129 -16.95 -18.32 26.94
CA PRO A 129 -15.90 -18.95 27.73
C PRO A 129 -14.51 -18.55 27.22
N LEU A 130 -13.56 -18.36 28.15
CA LEU A 130 -12.24 -17.76 27.90
C LEU A 130 -11.40 -18.49 26.84
N ASN A 131 -11.63 -19.80 26.67
CA ASN A 131 -10.95 -20.63 25.69
C ASN A 131 -11.22 -20.20 24.24
N GLU A 132 -12.44 -19.83 23.88
CA GLU A 132 -12.76 -19.36 22.52
C GLU A 132 -12.19 -17.97 22.23
N ILE A 133 -12.12 -17.11 23.25
CA ILE A 133 -11.55 -15.77 23.13
C ILE A 133 -10.04 -15.86 22.85
N VAL A 134 -9.33 -16.77 23.54
CA VAL A 134 -7.90 -17.00 23.34
C VAL A 134 -7.60 -17.56 21.95
N ILE A 135 -8.40 -18.53 21.47
CA ILE A 135 -8.19 -19.12 20.13
C ILE A 135 -8.46 -18.08 19.03
N ARG A 136 -9.53 -17.27 19.13
CA ARG A 136 -9.80 -16.19 18.16
C ARG A 136 -8.74 -15.09 18.19
N ALA A 137 -8.19 -14.77 19.36
CA ALA A 137 -7.09 -13.81 19.48
C ALA A 137 -5.81 -14.33 18.81
N LEU A 138 -5.51 -15.63 18.93
CA LEU A 138 -4.37 -16.28 18.27
C LEU A 138 -4.56 -16.29 16.73
N ASP A 139 -5.77 -16.54 16.23
CA ASP A 139 -6.06 -16.50 14.79
C ASP A 139 -5.88 -15.10 14.20
N LEU A 140 -6.26 -14.05 14.92
CA LEU A 140 -6.02 -12.67 14.47
C LEU A 140 -4.52 -12.38 14.36
N VAL A 141 -3.72 -12.84 15.32
CA VAL A 141 -2.26 -12.64 15.32
C VAL A 141 -1.59 -13.44 14.20
N THR A 142 -2.02 -14.66 13.92
CA THR A 142 -1.42 -15.50 12.86
C THR A 142 -1.78 -15.02 11.46
N VAL A 143 -2.95 -14.41 11.26
CA VAL A 143 -3.32 -13.76 10.00
C VAL A 143 -2.51 -12.49 9.76
N VAL A 144 -2.28 -11.67 10.79
CA VAL A 144 -1.51 -10.43 10.67
C VAL A 144 -0.02 -10.68 10.53
N VAL A 145 0.52 -11.67 11.25
CA VAL A 145 1.93 -12.05 11.19
C VAL A 145 2.02 -13.51 10.76
N PRO A 146 1.92 -13.80 9.44
CA PRO A 146 2.18 -15.13 8.94
C PRO A 146 3.57 -15.58 9.42
N PRO A 147 3.70 -16.74 10.10
CA PRO A 147 5.00 -17.22 10.57
C PRO A 147 5.98 -17.49 9.41
N ALA A 148 5.48 -17.60 8.18
CA ALA A 148 6.26 -17.78 6.96
C ALA A 148 6.95 -16.49 6.46
N LEU A 149 6.53 -15.30 6.90
CA LEU A 149 7.01 -14.02 6.37
C LEU A 149 8.52 -13.79 6.66
N PRO A 150 9.01 -13.99 7.90
CA PRO A 150 10.45 -13.89 8.20
C PRO A 150 11.28 -14.96 7.48
N ALA A 151 10.73 -16.17 7.32
CA ALA A 151 11.40 -17.27 6.62
C ALA A 151 11.54 -16.95 5.12
N ALA A 152 10.47 -16.47 4.48
CA ALA A 152 10.48 -16.08 3.07
C ALA A 152 11.51 -14.96 2.80
N MET A 153 11.53 -13.91 3.63
CA MET A 153 12.52 -12.83 3.55
C MET A 153 13.96 -13.33 3.59
N THR A 154 14.24 -14.30 4.47
CA THR A 154 15.56 -14.91 4.62
C THR A 154 15.96 -15.68 3.36
N VAL A 155 15.06 -16.52 2.84
CA VAL A 155 15.31 -17.31 1.61
C VAL A 155 15.54 -16.40 0.40
N CYS A 156 14.74 -15.35 0.22
CA CYS A 156 14.92 -14.38 -0.86
C CYS A 156 16.29 -13.71 -0.81
N THR A 157 16.75 -13.31 0.39
CA THR A 157 18.04 -12.64 0.56
C THR A 157 19.21 -13.59 0.30
N LEU A 158 19.11 -14.85 0.74
CA LEU A 158 20.12 -15.87 0.45
C LEU A 158 20.21 -16.20 -1.05
N TYR A 159 19.07 -16.29 -1.73
CA TYR A 159 19.03 -16.48 -3.19
C TYR A 159 19.72 -15.32 -3.92
N ALA A 160 19.44 -14.08 -3.50
CA ALA A 160 20.09 -12.89 -4.06
C ALA A 160 21.62 -12.88 -3.81
N GLN A 161 22.06 -13.27 -2.61
CA GLN A 161 23.48 -13.40 -2.28
C GLN A 161 24.17 -14.47 -3.14
N SER A 162 23.52 -15.64 -3.33
CA SER A 162 24.03 -16.72 -4.17
C SER A 162 24.18 -16.28 -5.64
N ARG A 163 23.22 -15.50 -6.15
CA ARG A 163 23.27 -14.92 -7.50
C ARG A 163 24.44 -13.93 -7.65
N LEU A 164 24.64 -13.03 -6.69
CA LEU A 164 25.74 -12.06 -6.70
C LEU A 164 27.11 -12.74 -6.59
N ARG A 165 27.20 -13.81 -5.80
CA ARG A 165 28.43 -14.59 -5.66
C ARG A 165 28.89 -15.21 -6.98
N ARG A 166 27.97 -15.64 -7.85
CA ARG A 166 28.31 -16.14 -9.21
C ARG A 166 28.89 -15.05 -10.11
N GLN A 167 28.63 -13.78 -9.81
CA GLN A 167 29.17 -12.62 -10.52
C GLN A 167 30.46 -12.07 -9.86
N GLY A 168 31.01 -12.76 -8.87
CA GLY A 168 32.21 -12.32 -8.14
C GLY A 168 31.96 -11.20 -7.11
N ILE A 169 30.71 -10.88 -6.81
CA ILE A 169 30.34 -9.85 -5.83
C ILE A 169 30.05 -10.53 -4.49
N PHE A 170 30.92 -10.31 -3.50
CA PHE A 170 30.81 -10.92 -2.18
C PHE A 170 30.20 -9.95 -1.17
N CYS A 171 28.95 -10.20 -0.78
CA CYS A 171 28.28 -9.43 0.28
C CYS A 171 28.56 -10.05 1.65
N ILE A 172 29.16 -9.28 2.56
CA ILE A 172 29.41 -9.69 3.96
C ILE A 172 28.11 -9.65 4.78
N HIS A 173 27.21 -8.70 4.47
CA HIS A 173 25.97 -8.50 5.20
C HIS A 173 24.74 -8.60 4.26
N PRO A 174 23.98 -9.72 4.29
CA PRO A 174 22.89 -9.97 3.34
C PRO A 174 21.79 -8.89 3.34
N LEU A 175 21.49 -8.27 4.48
CA LEU A 175 20.49 -7.19 4.56
C LEU A 175 20.84 -5.95 3.71
N ARG A 176 22.13 -5.72 3.41
CA ARG A 176 22.57 -4.60 2.58
C ARG A 176 22.17 -4.76 1.11
N ILE A 177 21.90 -5.99 0.67
CA ILE A 177 21.44 -6.29 -0.69
C ILE A 177 20.11 -5.56 -0.96
N ASN A 178 19.21 -5.54 0.02
CA ASN A 178 17.91 -4.85 -0.09
C ASN A 178 18.02 -3.32 -0.07
N LEU A 179 19.09 -2.77 0.52
CA LEU A 179 19.35 -1.32 0.50
C LEU A 179 19.85 -0.84 -0.86
N GLY A 180 20.49 -1.70 -1.65
CA GLY A 180 21.02 -1.37 -2.97
C GLY A 180 19.96 -0.82 -3.93
N GLY A 181 18.72 -1.32 -3.83
CA GLY A 181 17.59 -0.82 -4.63
C GLY A 181 17.05 0.56 -4.23
N LYS A 182 17.47 1.10 -3.07
CA LYS A 182 17.06 2.41 -2.55
C LYS A 182 18.13 3.49 -2.71
N LEU A 183 19.27 3.20 -3.34
CA LEU A 183 20.35 4.17 -3.52
C LEU A 183 19.92 5.29 -4.48
N GLN A 184 20.03 6.53 -4.03
CA GLN A 184 19.75 7.74 -4.83
C GLN A 184 21.02 8.47 -5.29
N LEU A 185 22.14 8.26 -4.59
CA LEU A 185 23.44 8.87 -4.86
C LEU A 185 24.51 7.79 -4.84
N VAL A 186 25.37 7.79 -5.87
CA VAL A 186 26.54 6.91 -5.95
C VAL A 186 27.78 7.81 -5.99
N CYS A 187 28.58 7.76 -4.94
CA CYS A 187 29.86 8.47 -4.88
C CYS A 187 30.95 7.56 -5.45
N PHE A 188 31.61 8.00 -6.51
CA PHE A 188 32.80 7.34 -7.03
C PHE A 188 34.02 7.95 -6.35
N ASP A 189 34.68 7.16 -5.49
CA ASP A 189 35.94 7.59 -4.89
C ASP A 189 37.07 7.45 -5.91
N LYS A 190 37.79 8.54 -6.16
CA LYS A 190 38.85 8.58 -7.16
C LYS A 190 40.19 8.46 -6.46
N VAL A 191 40.62 7.22 -6.23
CA VAL A 191 42.01 6.94 -5.86
C VAL A 191 42.75 6.47 -7.12
N GLY A 192 43.56 7.35 -7.73
CA GLY A 192 44.28 7.09 -9.01
C GLY A 192 45.68 6.46 -8.81
N PRO A 193 46.31 5.86 -9.86
CA PRO A 193 46.67 6.55 -11.12
C PRO A 193 46.29 5.82 -12.45
N GLN A 194 46.43 6.55 -13.57
CA GLN A 194 45.82 6.45 -14.94
C GLN A 194 46.17 5.17 -15.74
N VAL A 195 45.44 4.71 -16.79
CA VAL A 195 45.25 5.33 -18.12
C VAL A 195 44.06 4.69 -18.89
N GLY A 196 43.23 5.53 -19.53
CA GLY A 196 42.54 5.19 -20.79
C GLY A 196 41.02 4.96 -20.73
N LEU A 197 40.22 6.04 -20.81
CA LEU A 197 39.35 6.33 -21.97
C LEU A 197 38.31 7.43 -21.67
N ALA A 198 38.31 8.39 -22.59
CA ALA A 198 37.20 9.24 -23.04
C ALA A 198 36.56 10.24 -22.05
N GLN A 199 37.17 11.43 -22.06
CA GLN A 199 36.54 12.75 -22.14
C GLN A 199 35.01 12.81 -22.26
N GLY A 200 34.43 13.62 -21.36
CA GLY A 200 33.13 14.27 -21.51
C GLY A 200 33.10 15.45 -20.56
N SER A 201 33.61 16.60 -21.02
CA SER A 201 33.57 17.88 -20.35
C SER A 201 32.13 18.29 -20.00
N GLY A 202 31.89 18.63 -18.73
CA GLY A 202 30.61 19.16 -18.27
C GLY A 202 30.75 19.74 -16.87
N THR A 203 30.81 21.06 -16.80
CA THR A 203 30.86 21.92 -15.63
C THR A 203 29.86 21.56 -14.53
N ALA A 204 30.34 21.52 -13.29
CA ALA A 204 29.53 21.46 -12.09
C ALA A 204 28.76 22.78 -11.91
N THR A 205 27.45 22.76 -12.15
CA THR A 205 26.51 23.78 -11.67
C THR A 205 25.28 23.08 -11.13
N GLY A 206 24.91 23.42 -9.90
CA GLY A 206 23.92 22.69 -9.10
C GLY A 206 22.49 22.81 -9.62
N ALA A 207 21.78 21.67 -9.56
CA ALA A 207 20.33 21.55 -9.37
C ALA A 207 20.04 20.07 -9.01
N PRO A 208 19.03 19.76 -8.16
CA PRO A 208 18.70 18.38 -7.83
C PRO A 208 18.08 17.71 -9.07
N ALA A 209 18.77 16.71 -9.61
CA ALA A 209 18.32 15.95 -10.77
C ALA A 209 17.10 15.09 -10.38
N ARG A 210 15.93 15.44 -10.93
CA ARG A 210 14.72 14.63 -10.94
C ARG A 210 15.03 13.29 -11.64
N PRO A 211 14.64 12.12 -11.11
CA PRO A 211 14.93 10.85 -11.78
C PRO A 211 14.13 10.76 -13.10
N PRO A 212 14.74 10.34 -14.23
CA PRO A 212 14.04 10.22 -15.49
C PRO A 212 13.16 8.96 -15.52
N HIS A 213 11.95 9.10 -16.07
CA HIS A 213 11.04 8.01 -16.39
C HIS A 213 11.73 6.95 -17.27
N PRO A 214 11.44 5.64 -17.08
CA PRO A 214 11.98 4.61 -17.95
C PRO A 214 11.29 4.69 -19.33
N ARG A 215 12.01 5.19 -20.35
CA ARG A 215 11.69 4.91 -21.75
C ARG A 215 12.35 3.60 -22.13
N TYR A 216 11.55 2.57 -22.32
CA TYR A 216 11.97 1.35 -23.00
C TYR A 216 12.20 1.68 -24.48
N SER A 217 13.46 1.61 -24.93
CA SER A 217 13.80 1.62 -26.36
C SER A 217 14.17 0.19 -26.77
N LEU A 218 13.24 -0.48 -27.44
CA LEU A 218 13.48 -1.71 -28.19
C LEU A 218 14.19 -1.35 -29.50
N SER A 219 15.47 -1.69 -29.61
CA SER A 219 16.16 -1.70 -30.91
C SER A 219 17.45 -2.52 -30.89
N SER A 220 17.36 -3.79 -31.29
CA SER A 220 18.44 -4.44 -32.06
C SER A 220 17.90 -5.62 -32.84
N THR A 221 17.58 -5.36 -34.11
CA THR A 221 17.36 -6.33 -35.18
C THR A 221 18.70 -7.04 -35.45
N HIS A 222 18.85 -8.30 -35.03
CA HIS A 222 19.98 -9.12 -35.44
C HIS A 222 19.57 -9.94 -36.67
N ARG A 223 20.06 -9.50 -37.84
CA ARG A 223 19.93 -10.20 -39.12
C ARG A 223 20.94 -11.35 -39.13
N MET A 224 20.47 -12.59 -39.04
CA MET A 224 21.29 -13.80 -39.27
C MET A 224 21.31 -14.07 -40.78
N THR A 225 22.47 -13.89 -41.41
CA THR A 225 22.80 -14.46 -42.72
C THR A 225 23.89 -15.50 -42.50
N GLY A 226 23.57 -16.78 -42.73
CA GLY A 226 24.53 -17.87 -42.88
C GLY A 226 24.58 -18.33 -44.35
N PRO A 227 25.73 -18.76 -44.88
CA PRO A 227 25.85 -19.23 -46.26
C PRO A 227 25.74 -20.76 -46.39
N VAL A 228 25.14 -21.15 -47.53
CA VAL A 228 25.06 -22.46 -48.23
C VAL A 228 24.40 -23.64 -47.50
#